data_AF-A0A1A6C352-F1
#
_entry.id   AF-A0A1A6C352-F1
#
_cell.length_a   1.000
_cell.length_b   1.000
_cell.length_c   1.000
_cell.angle_alpha   90.00
_cell.angle_beta   90.00
_cell.angle_gamma   90.00
#
_symmetry.space_group_name_H-M   'P 1'
#
loop_
_entity.id
_entity.type
_entity.pdbx_description
1 polymer ?
#
loop_
_entity_poly.entity_id
_entity_poly.type
_entity_poly.pdbx_seq_one_letter_code
_entity_poly.pdbx_strand_id
1 'polypeptide(L)'
;MKPVRVKAFDAITDYPGFETCGLNLPAETPCWSSPKQTWLSEYRAYILDGDLAGFAQYGEGPDWDLCEPLLAQLRTMIRTWTDAPAAYALDVAVVVNERLETLCDNGCSYGTVLNGSLALVEVNDGWATGYYRDAITPRKYAAWLNARWMELIRQDGNQAADSHSRDMPKINGAA
;
A
#
# COMPACT_ATOMS: atom_id res chain seq x y z
N MET A 1 17.10 -1.19 -13.56
CA MET A 1 17.85 -0.82 -12.33
C MET A 1 16.90 -0.10 -11.40
N LYS A 2 16.60 -0.67 -10.23
CA LYS A 2 15.88 0.06 -9.17
C LYS A 2 16.91 0.94 -8.44
N PRO A 3 16.64 2.23 -8.16
CA PRO A 3 17.57 3.07 -7.40
C PRO A 3 17.96 2.38 -6.09
N VAL A 4 19.27 2.30 -5.83
CA VAL A 4 19.84 1.63 -4.64
C VAL A 4 19.92 2.59 -3.46
N ARG A 5 19.86 3.89 -3.72
CA ARG A 5 19.61 4.92 -2.72
C ARG A 5 18.11 5.19 -2.70
N VAL A 6 17.60 5.36 -1.49
CA VAL A 6 16.22 5.64 -1.06
C VAL A 6 15.39 6.32 -2.15
N LYS A 7 14.09 5.99 -2.26
CA LYS A 7 13.10 6.63 -3.15
C LYS A 7 12.97 8.11 -2.75
N ALA A 8 14.02 8.90 -2.97
CA ALA A 8 14.16 10.30 -2.62
C ALA A 8 13.71 11.09 -3.85
N PHE A 9 12.40 11.24 -3.95
CA PHE A 9 11.85 12.39 -4.65
C PHE A 9 11.57 13.43 -3.58
N ASP A 10 12.04 14.66 -3.78
CA ASP A 10 11.55 15.77 -2.98
C ASP A 10 10.06 15.87 -3.29
N ALA A 11 9.21 15.59 -2.30
CA ALA A 11 7.82 15.99 -2.40
C ALA A 11 7.81 17.51 -2.66
N ILE A 12 6.99 17.98 -3.60
CA ILE A 12 6.86 19.42 -3.81
C ILE A 12 6.16 19.99 -2.58
N THR A 13 6.94 20.52 -1.65
CA THR A 13 6.46 21.27 -0.50
C THR A 13 6.16 22.70 -0.93
N ASP A 14 5.14 23.32 -0.36
CA ASP A 14 4.76 24.71 -0.64
C ASP A 14 4.52 24.96 -2.14
N TYR A 15 3.74 24.07 -2.78
CA TYR A 15 3.46 24.09 -4.22
C TYR A 15 3.18 25.52 -4.73
N PRO A 16 4.11 26.11 -5.51
CA PRO A 16 4.07 27.54 -5.81
C PRO A 16 3.07 27.90 -6.93
N GLY A 17 2.28 26.93 -7.38
CA GLY A 17 1.40 27.03 -8.55
C GLY A 17 1.96 26.32 -9.78
N PHE A 18 1.08 26.05 -10.73
CA PHE A 18 1.39 25.28 -11.93
C PHE A 18 2.50 25.91 -12.80
N GLU A 19 2.48 27.23 -12.91
CA GLU A 19 3.38 28.01 -13.77
C GLU A 19 4.85 28.00 -13.32
N THR A 20 5.11 27.66 -12.05
CA THR A 20 6.43 27.79 -11.41
C THR A 20 7.01 26.45 -10.96
N CYS A 21 6.25 25.35 -11.04
CA CYS A 21 6.66 24.04 -10.52
C CYS A 21 7.60 23.23 -11.44
N GLY A 22 7.84 23.67 -12.67
CA GLY A 22 8.73 23.00 -13.63
C GLY A 22 8.21 21.66 -14.17
N LEU A 23 7.00 21.24 -13.78
CA LEU A 23 6.33 20.06 -14.33
C LEU A 23 5.66 20.42 -15.66
N ASN A 24 6.03 19.72 -16.74
CA ASN A 24 5.40 19.90 -18.05
C ASN A 24 4.08 19.12 -18.14
N LEU A 25 3.11 19.49 -17.30
CA LEU A 25 1.75 18.95 -17.31
C LEU A 25 0.76 20.02 -17.86
N PRO A 26 -0.49 19.67 -18.16
CA PRO A 26 -1.54 20.68 -18.34
C PRO A 26 -1.91 21.35 -17.00
N ALA A 27 -2.22 22.65 -17.01
CA ALA A 27 -2.63 23.38 -15.80
C ALA A 27 -3.86 22.79 -15.09
N GLU A 28 -4.75 22.18 -15.87
CA GLU A 28 -5.98 21.53 -15.40
C GLU A 28 -5.75 20.10 -14.90
N THR A 29 -4.50 19.63 -14.82
CA THR A 29 -4.20 18.28 -14.34
C THR A 29 -4.63 18.15 -12.87
N PRO A 30 -5.60 17.27 -12.55
CA PRO A 30 -6.00 17.06 -11.16
C PRO A 30 -4.81 16.54 -10.36
N CYS A 31 -4.58 17.11 -9.18
CA CYS A 31 -3.57 16.65 -8.24
C CYS A 31 -4.20 16.31 -6.90
N TRP A 32 -3.68 15.26 -6.27
CA TRP A 32 -3.97 14.95 -4.88
C TRP A 32 -2.99 15.73 -4.01
N SER A 33 -3.49 16.35 -2.95
CA SER A 33 -2.67 17.06 -1.97
C SER A 33 -3.03 16.61 -0.56
N SER A 34 -2.05 16.68 0.34
CA SER A 34 -2.23 16.41 1.76
C SER A 34 -1.42 17.42 2.58
N PRO A 35 -1.81 17.70 3.84
CA PRO A 35 -0.95 18.45 4.74
C PRO A 35 0.37 17.70 4.96
N LYS A 36 1.47 18.45 5.07
CA LYS A 36 2.78 17.87 5.39
C LYS A 36 2.69 17.04 6.68
N GLN A 37 3.12 15.79 6.58
CA GLN A 37 3.16 14.86 7.71
C GLN A 37 4.58 14.72 8.23
N THR A 38 4.72 14.45 9.54
CA THR A 38 5.99 14.04 10.14
C THR A 38 5.92 12.57 10.48
N TRP A 39 6.83 11.78 9.93
CA TRP A 39 6.84 10.32 10.07
C TRP A 39 7.97 9.88 10.99
N LEU A 40 7.68 8.91 11.85
CA LEU A 40 8.68 8.24 12.68
C LEU A 40 9.36 7.11 11.92
N SER A 41 8.58 6.36 11.14
CA SER A 41 9.01 5.16 10.42
C SER A 41 7.98 4.78 9.36
N GLU A 42 8.42 4.17 8.27
CA GLU A 42 7.58 3.58 7.22
C GLU A 42 7.69 2.05 7.21
N TYR A 43 6.60 1.39 6.88
CA TYR A 43 6.51 -0.07 6.79
C TYR A 43 5.86 -0.48 5.50
N ARG A 44 6.33 -1.59 4.94
CA ARG A 44 5.64 -2.30 3.87
C ARG A 44 4.97 -3.52 4.45
N ALA A 45 3.67 -3.64 4.27
CA ALA A 45 2.88 -4.81 4.59
C ALA A 45 2.45 -5.53 3.30
N TYR A 46 2.65 -6.85 3.25
CA TYR A 46 2.16 -7.72 2.19
C TYR A 46 0.85 -8.36 2.62
N ILE A 47 -0.21 -8.18 1.83
CA ILE A 47 -1.55 -8.70 2.12
C ILE A 47 -1.86 -9.82 1.14
N LEU A 48 -2.25 -10.99 1.66
CA LEU A 48 -2.72 -12.13 0.87
C LEU A 48 -4.13 -12.49 1.32
N ASP A 49 -5.10 -12.47 0.41
CA ASP A 49 -6.49 -12.85 0.64
C ASP A 49 -7.12 -12.16 1.88
N GLY A 50 -6.78 -10.87 2.08
CA GLY A 50 -7.26 -10.06 3.21
C GLY A 50 -6.51 -10.29 4.53
N ASP A 51 -5.46 -11.12 4.53
CA ASP A 51 -4.61 -11.37 5.70
C ASP A 51 -3.21 -10.78 5.55
N LEU A 52 -2.64 -10.33 6.67
CA LEU A 52 -1.27 -9.83 6.75
C LEU A 52 -0.27 -11.00 6.60
N ALA A 53 0.34 -11.13 5.42
CA ALA A 53 1.30 -12.19 5.13
C ALA A 53 2.68 -11.94 5.77
N GLY A 54 3.05 -10.67 5.89
CA GLY A 54 4.30 -10.19 6.51
C GLY A 54 4.46 -8.69 6.35
N PHE A 55 5.31 -8.06 7.16
CA PHE A 55 5.63 -6.65 7.07
C PHE A 55 7.04 -6.37 7.59
N ALA A 56 7.65 -5.28 7.16
CA ALA A 56 8.87 -4.76 7.78
C ALA A 56 8.98 -3.25 7.61
N GLN A 57 9.70 -2.63 8.53
CA GLN A 57 10.14 -1.26 8.39
C GLN A 57 11.08 -1.14 7.20
N TYR A 58 10.93 -0.09 6.40
CA TYR A 58 11.94 0.29 5.42
C TYR A 58 12.24 1.78 5.57
N GLY A 59 13.52 2.15 5.55
CA GLY A 59 13.96 3.53 5.75
C GLY A 59 15.09 3.65 6.76
N GLU A 60 15.48 4.89 7.04
CA GLU A 60 16.50 5.22 8.03
C GLU A 60 15.84 5.47 9.39
N GLY A 61 16.38 4.90 10.46
CA GLY A 61 15.86 5.05 11.82
C GLY A 61 16.16 3.83 12.68
N PRO A 62 15.82 3.87 13.98
CA PRO A 62 15.82 2.67 14.81
C PRO A 62 14.87 1.63 14.22
N ASP A 63 15.20 0.36 14.39
CA ASP A 63 14.36 -0.76 13.99
C ASP A 63 13.24 -0.91 15.02
N TRP A 64 12.01 -0.62 14.61
CA TRP A 64 10.82 -0.71 15.45
C TRP A 64 9.92 -1.81 14.92
N ASP A 65 9.47 -2.70 15.80
CA ASP A 65 8.37 -3.61 15.46
C ASP A 65 7.03 -2.86 15.56
N LEU A 66 6.13 -3.08 14.58
CA LEU A 66 4.74 -2.69 14.75
C LEU A 66 4.09 -3.56 15.82
N CYS A 67 3.65 -2.94 16.90
CA CYS A 67 2.91 -3.57 17.97
C CYS A 67 1.47 -3.04 18.06
N GLU A 68 0.68 -3.58 18.99
CA GLU A 68 -0.63 -3.00 19.30
C GLU A 68 -0.47 -1.60 19.93
N PRO A 69 -1.33 -0.62 19.59
CA PRO A 69 -2.55 -0.71 18.79
C PRO A 69 -2.37 -0.48 17.28
N LEU A 70 -1.14 -0.23 16.80
CA LEU A 70 -0.89 0.07 15.38
C LEU A 70 -1.25 -1.12 14.48
N LEU A 71 -0.97 -2.35 14.92
CA LEU A 71 -1.40 -3.55 14.21
C LEU A 71 -2.94 -3.63 14.07
N ALA A 72 -3.71 -3.20 15.07
CA ALA A 72 -5.16 -3.09 14.94
C ALA A 72 -5.58 -2.08 13.87
N GLN A 73 -4.90 -0.92 13.79
CA GLN A 73 -5.17 0.07 12.74
C GLN A 73 -4.86 -0.50 11.35
N LEU A 74 -3.73 -1.19 11.18
CA LEU A 74 -3.38 -1.85 9.92
C LEU A 74 -4.42 -2.90 9.52
N ARG A 75 -4.88 -3.73 10.46
CA ARG A 75 -5.96 -4.70 10.19
C ARG A 75 -7.27 -4.01 9.81
N THR A 76 -7.58 -2.86 10.40
CA THR A 76 -8.74 -2.06 10.00
C THR A 76 -8.61 -1.59 8.55
N MET A 77 -7.45 -1.04 8.15
CA MET A 77 -7.19 -0.63 6.76
C MET A 77 -7.42 -1.78 5.79
N ILE A 78 -6.88 -2.96 6.09
CA ILE A 78 -7.02 -4.17 5.27
C ILE A 78 -8.50 -4.58 5.13
N ARG A 79 -9.25 -4.59 6.24
CA ARG A 79 -10.66 -5.01 6.27
C ARG A 79 -11.62 -4.00 5.62
N THR A 80 -11.26 -2.73 5.58
CA THR A 80 -12.09 -1.68 4.98
C THR A 80 -12.17 -1.83 3.46
N TRP A 81 -11.13 -2.35 2.81
CA TRP A 81 -11.12 -2.53 1.36
C TRP A 81 -11.64 -3.92 0.96
N THR A 82 -12.97 -4.04 0.88
CA THR A 82 -13.67 -5.32 0.73
C THR A 82 -13.56 -5.96 -0.66
N ASP A 83 -13.25 -5.17 -1.68
CA ASP A 83 -13.05 -5.60 -3.06
C ASP A 83 -11.58 -5.50 -3.51
N ALA A 84 -10.65 -5.57 -2.53
CA ALA A 84 -9.23 -5.55 -2.80
C ALA A 84 -8.77 -6.78 -3.63
N PRO A 85 -7.68 -6.64 -4.41
CA PRO A 85 -7.05 -7.79 -5.06
C PRO A 85 -6.66 -8.90 -4.07
N ALA A 86 -6.55 -10.13 -4.56
CA ALA A 86 -6.09 -11.27 -3.79
C ALA A 86 -4.69 -11.05 -3.18
N ALA A 87 -3.85 -10.26 -3.85
CA ALA A 87 -2.54 -9.87 -3.30
C ALA A 87 -2.17 -8.44 -3.67
N TYR A 88 -1.83 -7.65 -2.66
CA TYR A 88 -1.38 -6.25 -2.75
C TYR A 88 -0.49 -5.90 -1.56
N ALA A 89 0.22 -4.78 -1.66
CA ALA A 89 1.07 -4.29 -0.59
C ALA A 89 0.61 -2.89 -0.16
N LEU A 90 0.66 -2.64 1.15
CA LEU A 90 0.42 -1.35 1.76
C LEU A 90 1.75 -0.79 2.25
N ASP A 91 2.05 0.44 1.85
CA ASP A 91 3.06 1.25 2.50
C ASP A 91 2.34 2.15 3.52
N VAL A 92 2.71 2.02 4.79
CA VAL A 92 2.10 2.75 5.92
C VAL A 92 3.18 3.46 6.72
N ALA A 93 2.86 4.65 7.22
CA ALA A 93 3.76 5.43 8.05
C ALA A 93 3.19 5.60 9.45
N VAL A 94 4.04 5.47 10.47
CA VAL A 94 3.71 5.90 11.82
C VAL A 94 3.87 7.42 11.86
N VAL A 95 2.75 8.14 12.02
CA VAL A 95 2.75 9.61 12.11
C VAL A 95 2.94 10.07 13.55
N VAL A 96 3.68 11.18 13.70
CA VAL A 96 3.76 11.90 14.97
C VAL A 96 2.42 12.57 15.25
N ASN A 97 1.74 12.14 16.31
CA ASN A 97 0.56 12.80 16.82
C ASN A 97 0.96 13.76 17.95
N GLU A 98 0.23 14.87 18.15
CA GLU A 98 0.49 15.82 19.23
C GLU A 98 0.37 15.21 20.65
N ARG A 99 -0.19 14.00 20.76
CA ARG A 99 -0.46 13.32 22.03
C ARG A 99 0.45 12.12 22.25
N LEU A 100 1.75 12.34 22.45
CA LEU A 100 2.69 11.31 22.93
C LEU A 100 2.34 10.90 24.37
N GLU A 101 1.60 9.80 24.55
CA GLU A 101 1.50 9.15 25.86
C GLU A 101 2.62 8.11 25.98
N THR A 102 3.59 8.39 26.85
CA THR A 102 4.61 7.42 27.27
C THR A 102 3.91 6.33 28.07
N LEU A 103 3.64 5.18 27.46
CA LEU A 103 3.27 3.98 28.22
C LEU A 103 4.56 3.38 28.81
N CYS A 104 4.89 3.83 30.01
CA CYS A 104 5.79 3.13 30.90
C CYS A 104 5.02 2.00 31.57
N ASP A 105 5.53 0.77 31.49
CA ASP A 105 5.38 -0.15 32.62
C ASP A 105 6.69 -0.93 32.85
N ASN A 106 7.14 -0.92 34.10
CA ASN A 106 8.22 -1.77 34.65
C ASN A 106 9.68 -1.50 34.26
N GLY A 107 10.08 -0.24 34.07
CA GLY A 107 11.49 0.15 34.26
C GLY A 107 12.48 -0.16 33.12
N CYS A 108 12.02 -0.50 31.92
CA CYS A 108 12.86 -0.44 30.72
C CYS A 108 12.66 0.92 30.02
N SER A 109 13.72 1.73 30.00
CA SER A 109 13.77 2.94 29.19
C SER A 109 14.21 2.58 27.77
N TYR A 110 13.26 2.20 26.94
CA TYR A 110 13.33 2.45 25.50
C TYR A 110 12.09 3.29 25.19
N GLY A 111 12.29 4.50 24.66
CA GLY A 111 11.23 5.51 24.51
C GLY A 111 9.99 4.96 23.81
N THR A 112 8.86 5.02 24.51
CA THR A 112 7.56 4.56 24.03
C THR A 112 6.78 5.73 23.44
N VAL A 113 6.55 5.73 22.12
CA VAL A 113 5.49 6.53 21.49
C VAL A 113 4.27 5.62 21.30
N LEU A 114 3.45 5.46 22.34
CA LEU A 114 2.18 4.73 22.19
C LEU A 114 1.01 5.70 22.19
N ASN A 115 0.94 6.47 21.11
CA ASN A 115 -0.31 7.03 20.59
C ASN A 115 -0.20 7.50 19.14
N GLY A 116 0.77 6.97 18.38
CA GLY A 116 0.88 7.26 16.95
C GLY A 116 -0.34 6.74 16.18
N SER A 117 -0.66 7.38 15.07
CA SER A 117 -1.60 6.83 14.09
C SER A 117 -0.81 6.19 12.95
N LEU A 118 -1.38 5.18 12.31
CA LEU A 118 -0.90 4.75 11.00
C LEU A 118 -1.57 5.60 9.92
N ALA A 119 -0.77 6.21 9.06
CA ALA A 119 -1.22 6.79 7.81
C ALA A 119 -0.97 5.78 6.68
N LEU A 120 -1.97 5.58 5.82
CA LEU A 120 -1.78 4.89 4.55
C LEU A 120 -1.07 5.82 3.58
N VAL A 121 0.08 5.39 3.05
CA VAL A 121 0.93 6.19 2.15
C VAL A 121 0.72 5.78 0.70
N GLU A 122 0.86 4.49 0.40
CA GLU A 122 0.79 3.95 -0.96
C GLU A 122 0.16 2.56 -0.94
N VAL A 123 -0.59 2.25 -1.99
CA VAL A 123 -1.08 0.91 -2.27
C VAL A 123 -0.42 0.44 -3.54
N ASN A 124 0.24 -0.71 -3.49
CA ASN A 124 0.91 -1.30 -4.64
C ASN A 124 0.21 -2.61 -5.04
N ASP A 125 -0.03 -2.80 -6.33
CA ASP A 125 -0.55 -4.07 -6.82
C ASP A 125 0.48 -5.20 -6.60
N GLY A 126 -0.04 -6.40 -6.30
CA GLY A 126 0.68 -7.65 -6.24
C GLY A 126 1.72 -7.85 -7.34
N TRP A 127 1.33 -7.62 -8.59
CA TRP A 127 2.19 -7.93 -9.75
C TRP A 127 3.38 -6.96 -9.90
N ALA A 128 3.29 -5.75 -9.34
CA ALA A 128 4.29 -4.69 -9.50
C ALA A 128 5.20 -4.51 -8.29
N THR A 129 4.95 -5.23 -7.18
CA THR A 129 5.70 -5.04 -5.93
C THR A 129 6.84 -6.04 -5.79
N GLY A 130 8.05 -5.53 -5.60
CA GLY A 130 9.25 -6.35 -5.39
C GLY A 130 9.30 -7.07 -4.03
N TYR A 131 10.13 -8.10 -3.97
CA TYR A 131 10.42 -8.88 -2.76
C TYR A 131 11.20 -8.04 -1.74
N TYR A 132 10.74 -8.04 -0.48
CA TYR A 132 11.49 -7.47 0.63
C TYR A 132 11.76 -8.52 1.70
N ARG A 133 13.05 -8.87 1.85
CA ARG A 133 13.51 -10.03 2.61
C ARG A 133 13.17 -9.99 4.10
N ASP A 134 13.13 -8.80 4.67
CA ASP A 134 12.89 -8.61 6.09
C ASP A 134 11.39 -8.61 6.39
N ALA A 135 10.55 -8.36 5.38
CA ALA A 135 9.09 -8.33 5.52
C ALA A 135 8.42 -9.70 5.37
N ILE A 136 8.90 -10.51 4.43
CA ILE A 136 8.21 -11.73 4.02
C ILE A 136 9.20 -12.82 3.61
N THR A 137 8.87 -14.07 3.91
CA THR A 137 9.70 -15.21 3.49
C THR A 137 9.59 -15.43 1.98
N PRO A 138 10.62 -15.98 1.30
CA PRO A 138 10.55 -16.27 -0.14
C PRO A 138 9.35 -17.14 -0.52
N ARG A 139 9.02 -18.13 0.32
CA ARG A 139 7.87 -19.03 0.12
C ARG A 139 6.55 -18.26 0.15
N LYS A 140 6.35 -17.42 1.18
CA LYS A 140 5.13 -16.61 1.30
C LYS A 140 5.04 -15.59 0.16
N TYR A 141 6.15 -14.97 -0.24
CA TYR A 141 6.19 -14.05 -1.36
C TYR A 141 5.83 -14.71 -2.70
N ALA A 142 6.34 -15.92 -2.95
CA ALA A 142 5.98 -16.69 -4.14
C ALA A 142 4.48 -17.05 -4.16
N ALA A 143 3.92 -17.46 -3.03
CA ALA A 143 2.47 -17.71 -2.90
C ALA A 143 1.65 -16.44 -3.15
N TRP A 144 2.10 -15.30 -2.59
CA TRP A 144 1.49 -13.99 -2.75
C TRP A 144 1.47 -13.51 -4.21
N LEU A 145 2.61 -13.59 -4.92
CA LEU A 145 2.67 -13.29 -6.35
C LEU A 145 1.77 -14.21 -7.18
N ASN A 146 1.80 -15.52 -6.89
CA ASN A 146 1.01 -16.50 -7.60
C ASN A 146 -0.50 -16.24 -7.43
N ALA A 147 -0.95 -15.88 -6.23
CA ALA A 147 -2.36 -15.54 -5.98
C ALA A 147 -2.82 -14.38 -6.88
N ARG A 148 -2.05 -13.28 -6.93
CA ARG A 148 -2.38 -12.15 -7.80
C ARG A 148 -2.38 -12.53 -9.28
N TRP A 149 -1.39 -13.32 -9.72
CA TRP A 149 -1.30 -13.77 -11.10
C TRP A 149 -2.51 -14.63 -11.53
N MET A 150 -2.92 -15.56 -10.67
CA MET A 150 -4.09 -16.41 -10.94
C MET A 150 -5.39 -15.61 -10.97
N GLU A 151 -5.51 -14.57 -10.14
CA GLU A 151 -6.65 -13.65 -10.16
C GLU A 151 -6.73 -12.90 -11.51
N LEU A 152 -5.62 -12.33 -12.00
CA LEU A 152 -5.57 -11.62 -13.28
C LEU A 152 -5.99 -12.50 -14.46
N ILE A 153 -5.47 -13.74 -14.55
CA ILE A 153 -5.82 -14.68 -15.62
C ILE A 153 -7.32 -15.02 -15.61
N ARG A 154 -7.92 -15.17 -14.42
CA ARG A 154 -9.35 -15.47 -14.31
C ARG A 154 -10.22 -14.30 -14.75
N GLN A 155 -9.81 -13.07 -14.43
CA GLN A 155 -10.51 -11.87 -14.85
C GLN A 155 -10.51 -11.71 -16.38
N ASP A 156 -9.37 -11.95 -17.03
CA ASP A 156 -9.27 -11.92 -18.50
C ASP A 156 -10.17 -12.97 -19.16
N GLY A 157 -10.21 -14.19 -18.61
CA GLY A 157 -11.06 -15.27 -19.10
C GLY A 157 -12.56 -14.95 -19.01
N ASN A 158 -13.00 -14.29 -17.94
CA ASN A 158 -14.39 -13.86 -17.79
C ASN A 158 -14.75 -12.72 -18.74
N GLN A 159 -13.85 -11.75 -18.96
CA GLN A 159 -14.10 -10.65 -19.92
C GLN A 159 -14.20 -11.16 -21.37
N ALA A 160 -13.37 -12.14 -21.75
CA ALA A 160 -13.43 -12.76 -23.08
C ALA A 160 -14.71 -13.58 -23.30
N ALA A 161 -15.26 -14.20 -22.26
CA ALA A 161 -16.53 -14.92 -22.32
C ALA A 161 -17.72 -13.95 -22.48
N ASP A 162 -17.71 -12.82 -21.77
CA ASP A 162 -18.75 -11.78 -21.87
C ASP A 162 -18.76 -11.05 -23.22
N SER A 163 -17.59 -10.89 -23.87
CA SER A 163 -17.53 -10.29 -25.21
C SER A 163 -18.07 -11.21 -26.31
N HIS A 164 -17.84 -12.53 -26.21
CA HIS A 164 -18.38 -13.52 -27.16
C HIS A 164 -19.90 -13.69 -27.05
N SER A 165 -20.50 -13.37 -25.89
CA SER A 165 -21.96 -13.36 -25.72
C SER A 165 -22.65 -12.21 -26.45
N ARG A 166 -21.96 -11.10 -26.76
CA ARG A 166 -22.56 -9.90 -27.35
C ARG A 166 -22.62 -9.91 -28.88
N ASP A 167 -21.85 -10.78 -29.54
CA ASP A 167 -21.69 -10.82 -31.00
C ASP A 167 -22.47 -11.95 -31.71
N MET A 168 -23.32 -12.71 -31.02
CA MET A 168 -24.19 -13.67 -31.72
C MET A 168 -25.40 -12.96 -32.36
N PRO A 169 -25.57 -13.02 -33.70
CA PRO A 169 -26.78 -12.54 -34.34
C PRO A 169 -27.96 -13.37 -33.84
N LYS A 170 -29.01 -12.70 -33.31
CA LYS A 170 -30.27 -13.37 -33.03
C LYS A 170 -30.87 -13.83 -34.35
N ILE A 171 -30.74 -15.11 -34.63
CA ILE A 171 -31.42 -15.75 -35.76
C ILE A 171 -32.89 -15.84 -35.38
N ASN A 172 -33.69 -14.87 -35.84
CA ASN A 172 -35.15 -14.96 -35.73
C ASN A 172 -35.63 -16.08 -36.65
N GLY A 173 -35.87 -17.25 -36.07
CA GLY A 173 -36.53 -18.36 -36.75
C GLY A 173 -37.96 -17.97 -37.10
N ALA A 174 -38.25 -17.92 -38.39
CA ALA A 174 -39.60 -17.86 -38.92
C ALA A 174 -40.24 -19.26 -38.83
N ALA A 175 -41.47 -19.31 -38.31
CA ALA A 175 -42.45 -20.34 -38.57
C ALA A 175 -43.81 -19.65 -38.73
#